data_AF-A0A1I6JZK1-F1
#
_entry.id   AF-A0A1I6JZK1-F1
#
_cell.length_a   1.000
_cell.length_b   1.000
_cell.length_c   1.000
_cell.angle_alpha   90.00
_cell.angle_beta   90.00
_cell.angle_gamma   90.00
#
_symmetry.space_group_name_H-M   'P 1'
#
loop_
_entity.id
_entity.type
_entity.pdbx_description
1 polymer ?
#
loop_
_entity_poly.entity_id
_entity_poly.type
_entity_poly.pdbx_seq_one_letter_code
_entity_poly.pdbx_strand_id
1 'polypeptide(L)'
;MHSSLTLRRAGLAAVAVASVFLLSACNPSPRAIENFDGLPVSDHEGDADGHTDEGASDEGLSAAWVGQGGQIAITISGSSTCPVVGTRINVVDDADSGNRVSVDVQGPADDEVCTMDFVPHTTVFWTPVFVTTTQPLVVEVGDQSFTLPIK
;
A
#
# COMPACT_ATOMS: atom_id res chain seq x y z
N MET A 1 27.43 6.92 -49.58
CA MET A 1 26.82 5.74 -48.91
C MET A 1 27.02 5.70 -47.38
N HIS A 2 27.93 6.47 -46.77
CA HIS A 2 28.13 6.48 -45.31
C HIS A 2 27.05 7.21 -44.49
N SER A 3 26.28 8.13 -45.10
CA SER A 3 25.33 8.99 -44.38
C SER A 3 23.97 8.35 -44.04
N SER A 4 23.57 7.26 -44.73
CA SER A 4 22.28 6.60 -44.46
C SER A 4 22.38 5.54 -43.35
N LEU A 5 23.58 5.00 -43.11
CA LEU A 5 23.87 4.02 -42.07
C LEU A 5 23.91 4.65 -40.67
N THR A 6 24.40 5.88 -40.56
CA THR A 6 24.42 6.65 -39.30
C THR A 6 23.01 7.08 -38.87
N LEU A 7 22.16 7.52 -39.80
CA LEU A 7 20.76 7.87 -39.50
C LEU A 7 19.92 6.68 -39.00
N ARG A 8 20.09 5.50 -39.60
CA ARG A 8 19.36 4.28 -39.20
C ARG A 8 19.78 3.77 -37.82
N ARG A 9 21.06 3.85 -37.48
CA ARG A 9 21.57 3.48 -36.14
C ARG A 9 21.10 4.43 -35.05
N ALA A 10 21.04 5.74 -35.34
CA ALA A 10 20.51 6.74 -34.41
C ALA A 10 19.00 6.54 -34.15
N GLY A 11 18.21 6.20 -35.20
CA GLY A 11 16.78 5.90 -35.05
C GLY A 11 16.51 4.66 -34.21
N LEU A 12 17.27 3.58 -34.40
CA LEU A 12 17.13 2.36 -33.59
C LEU A 12 17.53 2.56 -32.13
N ALA A 13 18.57 3.37 -31.87
CA ALA A 13 18.96 3.71 -30.51
C ALA A 13 17.89 4.55 -29.78
N ALA A 14 17.25 5.50 -30.48
CA ALA A 14 16.19 6.32 -29.90
C ALA A 14 14.93 5.50 -29.54
N VAL A 15 14.54 4.55 -30.39
CA VAL A 15 13.40 3.65 -30.12
C VAL A 15 13.69 2.75 -28.92
N ALA A 16 14.89 2.14 -28.86
CA ALA A 16 15.26 1.26 -27.75
C ALA A 16 15.28 2.01 -26.40
N VAL A 17 15.77 3.25 -26.37
CA VAL A 17 15.76 4.07 -25.15
C VAL A 17 14.33 4.43 -24.73
N ALA A 18 13.46 4.82 -25.68
CA ALA A 18 12.07 5.12 -25.38
C ALA A 18 11.29 3.93 -24.81
N SER A 19 11.55 2.71 -25.29
CA SER A 19 10.91 1.48 -24.78
C SER A 19 11.28 1.16 -23.33
N VAL A 20 12.51 1.46 -22.90
CA VAL A 20 12.94 1.21 -21.51
C VAL A 20 12.22 2.14 -20.52
N PHE A 21 12.00 3.41 -20.88
CA PHE A 21 11.29 4.36 -20.03
C PHE A 21 9.78 4.05 -19.87
N LEU A 22 9.16 3.41 -20.87
CA LEU A 22 7.75 3.02 -20.77
C LEU A 22 7.51 1.83 -19.84
N LEU A 23 8.50 0.93 -19.67
CA LEU A 23 8.37 -0.27 -18.83
C LEU A 23 8.53 0.03 -17.32
N SER A 24 9.27 1.07 -16.95
CA SER A 24 9.44 1.46 -15.54
C SER A 24 8.18 2.06 -14.89
N ALA A 25 7.16 2.40 -15.69
CA ALA A 25 5.93 3.03 -15.19
C ALA A 25 4.90 2.04 -14.61
N CYS A 26 5.12 0.72 -14.74
CA CYS A 26 4.15 -0.30 -14.28
C CYS A 26 4.36 -0.77 -12.83
N ASN A 27 5.30 -0.20 -12.07
CA ASN A 27 5.46 -0.58 -10.67
C ASN A 27 4.46 0.22 -9.79
N PRO A 28 3.58 -0.44 -9.01
CA PRO A 28 2.71 0.24 -8.06
C PRO A 28 3.50 1.18 -7.16
N SER A 29 2.97 2.38 -6.95
CA SER A 29 3.63 3.36 -6.10
C SER A 29 3.62 2.89 -4.65
N PRO A 30 4.74 2.98 -3.92
CA PRO A 30 4.78 2.68 -2.49
C PRO A 30 4.10 3.76 -1.63
N ARG A 31 3.50 4.78 -2.24
CA ARG A 31 2.82 5.88 -1.53
C ARG A 31 1.34 5.53 -1.36
N ALA A 32 0.72 6.10 -0.34
CA ALA A 32 -0.73 6.03 -0.16
C ALA A 32 -1.44 6.53 -1.42
N ILE A 33 -2.48 5.80 -1.85
CA ILE A 33 -3.36 6.20 -2.94
C ILE A 33 -4.55 7.01 -2.45
N GLU A 34 -5.07 6.63 -1.28
CA GLU A 34 -6.26 7.23 -0.67
C GLU A 34 -6.10 7.26 0.84
N ASN A 35 -6.76 8.23 1.46
CA ASN A 35 -6.78 8.42 2.89
C ASN A 35 -8.12 9.04 3.28
N PHE A 36 -8.87 8.39 4.17
CA PHE A 36 -10.22 8.83 4.55
C PHE A 36 -10.60 8.39 5.97
N ASP A 37 -11.54 9.13 6.56
CA ASP A 37 -12.16 8.78 7.83
C ASP A 37 -13.08 7.57 7.68
N GLY A 38 -13.05 6.67 8.65
CA GLY A 38 -13.88 5.47 8.70
C GLY A 38 -13.14 4.19 8.36
N LEU A 39 -13.91 3.12 8.27
CA LEU A 39 -13.45 1.79 7.88
C LEU A 39 -13.42 1.65 6.35
N PRO A 40 -12.55 0.80 5.78
CA PRO A 40 -12.57 0.52 4.36
C PRO A 40 -13.92 -0.08 3.94
N VAL A 41 -14.49 0.43 2.86
CA VAL A 41 -15.70 -0.13 2.24
C VAL A 41 -15.30 -1.12 1.14
N SER A 42 -15.96 -2.29 1.11
CA SER A 42 -15.81 -3.26 0.04
C SER A 42 -16.96 -3.10 -0.97
N ASP A 43 -16.66 -2.62 -2.18
CA ASP A 43 -17.67 -2.35 -3.23
C ASP A 43 -18.23 -3.60 -3.93
N HIS A 44 -18.01 -4.81 -3.40
CA HIS A 44 -18.44 -6.07 -4.03
C HIS A 44 -19.44 -6.84 -3.15
N GLU A 45 -20.68 -6.92 -3.63
CA GLU A 45 -21.71 -7.85 -3.17
C GLU A 45 -21.29 -9.29 -3.54
N GLY A 46 -20.44 -9.90 -2.70
CA GLY A 46 -19.86 -11.22 -2.93
C GLY A 46 -18.62 -11.52 -2.10
N ASP A 47 -17.97 -10.48 -1.56
CA ASP A 47 -16.89 -10.62 -0.56
C ASP A 47 -17.47 -10.82 0.88
N ALA A 48 -18.77 -11.12 1.01
CA ALA A 48 -19.46 -11.39 2.28
C ALA A 48 -19.14 -12.77 2.90
N ASP A 49 -18.10 -13.45 2.43
CA ASP A 49 -17.43 -14.56 3.13
C ASP A 49 -15.95 -14.23 3.47
N GLY A 50 -15.52 -12.99 3.25
CA GLY A 50 -14.20 -12.49 3.62
C GLY A 50 -14.25 -11.79 4.98
N HIS A 51 -14.65 -12.52 6.02
CA HIS A 51 -14.32 -12.29 7.42
C HIS A 51 -13.99 -10.81 7.74
N THR A 52 -15.02 -10.02 8.09
CA THR A 52 -14.84 -9.08 9.21
C THR A 52 -14.64 -9.89 10.49
N ASP A 53 -13.70 -10.84 10.50
CA ASP A 53 -13.04 -11.19 11.73
C ASP A 53 -12.13 -10.00 11.93
N GLU A 54 -12.62 -9.06 12.74
CA GLU A 54 -11.85 -8.29 13.70
C GLU A 54 -10.36 -8.67 13.73
N GLY A 55 -9.64 -8.23 12.71
CA GLY A 55 -8.22 -8.01 12.74
C GLY A 55 -7.89 -6.68 13.40
N ALA A 56 -8.86 -6.11 14.14
CA ALA A 56 -8.55 -5.13 15.15
C ALA A 56 -7.65 -5.84 16.16
N SER A 57 -6.37 -5.51 16.13
CA SER A 57 -5.60 -5.60 17.37
C SER A 57 -6.38 -4.83 18.44
N ASP A 58 -6.32 -5.27 19.70
CA ASP A 58 -6.94 -4.60 20.87
C ASP A 58 -6.52 -3.12 21.01
N GLU A 59 -5.60 -2.64 20.17
CA GLU A 59 -4.95 -1.34 20.18
C GLU A 59 -5.35 -0.42 19.01
N GLY A 60 -6.39 -0.76 18.24
CA GLY A 60 -6.97 0.13 17.22
C GLY A 60 -6.23 0.17 15.89
N LEU A 61 -5.33 -0.78 15.62
CA LEU A 61 -4.72 -1.03 14.31
C LEU A 61 -5.38 -2.25 13.65
N SER A 62 -5.74 -2.12 12.37
CA SER A 62 -6.15 -3.24 11.52
C SER A 62 -5.68 -3.07 10.07
N ALA A 63 -5.62 -4.18 9.33
CA ALA A 63 -5.41 -4.17 7.90
C ALA A 63 -6.41 -5.08 7.19
N ALA A 64 -6.74 -4.75 5.94
CA ALA A 64 -7.63 -5.54 5.09
C ALA A 64 -7.13 -5.56 3.64
N TRP A 65 -7.36 -6.67 2.94
CA TRP A 65 -7.23 -6.72 1.50
C TRP A 65 -8.43 -6.04 0.85
N VAL A 66 -8.19 -5.16 -0.11
CA VAL A 66 -9.23 -4.52 -0.93
C VAL A 66 -8.90 -4.66 -2.42
N GLY A 67 -9.87 -4.40 -3.29
CA GLY A 67 -9.69 -4.54 -4.74
C GLY A 67 -9.19 -5.93 -5.17
N GLN A 68 -9.76 -7.00 -4.60
CA GLN A 68 -9.35 -8.39 -4.84
C GLN A 68 -7.86 -8.67 -4.55
N GLY A 69 -7.32 -8.02 -3.51
CA GLY A 69 -5.93 -8.18 -3.08
C GLY A 69 -4.92 -7.34 -3.87
N GLY A 70 -5.40 -6.52 -4.82
CA GLY A 70 -4.58 -5.53 -5.51
C GLY A 70 -4.21 -4.34 -4.62
N GLN A 71 -4.91 -4.16 -3.50
CA GLN A 71 -4.69 -3.08 -2.55
C GLN A 71 -4.76 -3.58 -1.11
N ILE A 72 -4.11 -2.82 -0.22
CA ILE A 72 -4.10 -3.04 1.23
C ILE A 72 -4.65 -1.78 1.88
N ALA A 73 -5.72 -1.91 2.65
CA ALA A 73 -6.24 -0.86 3.51
C ALA A 73 -5.66 -1.03 4.92
N ILE A 74 -5.06 0.01 5.47
CA ILE A 74 -4.54 0.07 6.84
C ILE A 74 -5.42 1.05 7.60
N THR A 75 -6.04 0.60 8.69
CA THR A 75 -6.88 1.43 9.54
C THR A 75 -6.21 1.63 10.88
N ILE A 76 -6.06 2.90 11.28
CA ILE A 76 -5.50 3.28 12.58
C ILE A 76 -6.53 4.15 13.30
N SER A 77 -6.87 3.76 14.53
CA SER A 77 -7.71 4.57 15.41
C SER A 77 -6.92 5.74 15.95
N GLY A 78 -7.38 6.96 15.69
CA GLY A 78 -6.73 8.19 16.13
C GLY A 78 -7.74 9.29 16.42
N SER A 79 -7.25 10.46 16.83
CA SER A 79 -8.12 11.63 17.02
C SER A 79 -8.77 12.02 15.70
N SER A 80 -10.07 12.32 15.71
CA SER A 80 -10.80 12.71 14.49
C SER A 80 -10.31 14.01 13.84
N THR A 81 -9.62 14.86 14.59
CA THR A 81 -9.01 16.10 14.07
C THR A 81 -7.53 15.99 13.80
N CYS A 82 -6.89 14.90 14.26
CA CYS A 82 -5.48 14.63 14.11
C CYS A 82 -5.25 13.12 13.87
N PRO A 83 -5.65 12.60 12.70
CA PRO A 83 -5.52 11.19 12.43
C PRO A 83 -4.05 10.80 12.24
N VAL A 84 -3.74 9.54 12.54
CA VAL A 84 -2.48 8.93 12.15
C VAL A 84 -2.66 8.35 10.75
N VAL A 85 -1.87 8.82 9.79
CA VAL A 85 -2.03 8.48 8.37
C VAL A 85 -0.81 7.72 7.86
N GLY A 86 -1.06 6.67 7.07
CA GLY A 86 0.01 5.98 6.37
C GLY A 86 0.58 6.85 5.25
N THR A 87 1.90 6.85 5.08
CA THR A 87 2.57 7.67 4.06
C THR A 87 3.29 6.83 3.01
N ARG A 88 3.84 5.69 3.42
CA ARG A 88 4.58 4.79 2.56
C ARG A 88 4.49 3.35 3.05
N ILE A 89 4.36 2.42 2.11
CA ILE A 89 4.52 0.99 2.33
C ILE A 89 5.89 0.53 1.80
N ASN A 90 6.60 -0.24 2.61
CA ASN A 90 7.93 -0.76 2.32
C ASN A 90 7.89 -2.28 2.41
N VAL A 91 8.50 -2.97 1.44
CA VAL A 91 8.69 -4.43 1.53
C VAL A 91 9.89 -4.69 2.43
N VAL A 92 9.66 -5.45 3.50
CA VAL A 92 10.71 -5.86 4.45
C VAL A 92 11.24 -7.23 4.03
N ASP A 93 10.34 -8.19 3.82
CA ASP A 93 10.63 -9.50 3.26
C ASP A 93 9.67 -9.79 2.11
N ASP A 94 10.22 -10.22 0.98
CA ASP A 94 9.46 -10.69 -0.17
C ASP A 94 8.70 -11.99 0.17
N ALA A 95 7.79 -12.41 -0.72
CA ALA A 95 6.96 -13.60 -0.58
C ALA A 95 7.77 -14.88 -0.27
N ASP A 96 8.96 -15.02 -0.85
CA ASP A 96 9.83 -16.18 -0.66
C ASP A 96 10.63 -16.15 0.66
N SER A 97 10.68 -14.99 1.32
CA SER A 97 11.51 -14.74 2.51
C SER A 97 10.72 -14.46 3.79
N GLY A 98 9.39 -14.39 3.72
CA GLY A 98 8.55 -14.19 4.91
C GLY A 98 7.28 -13.37 4.69
N ASN A 99 7.10 -12.79 3.49
CA ASN A 99 5.91 -12.02 3.10
C ASN A 99 5.56 -10.94 4.15
N ARG A 100 6.40 -9.90 4.25
CA ARG A 100 6.27 -8.85 5.26
C ARG A 100 6.48 -7.45 4.70
N VAL A 101 5.65 -6.53 5.15
CA VAL A 101 5.72 -5.09 4.84
C VAL A 101 5.74 -4.25 6.11
N SER A 102 6.34 -3.06 6.01
CA SER A 102 6.23 -2.01 7.02
C SER A 102 5.57 -0.77 6.43
N VAL A 103 4.84 -0.05 7.27
CA VAL A 103 4.14 1.18 6.89
C VAL A 103 4.69 2.35 7.69
N ASP A 104 5.25 3.33 6.98
CA ASP A 104 5.65 4.60 7.55
C ASP A 104 4.39 5.44 7.81
N VAL A 105 4.23 5.95 9.03
CA VAL A 105 3.08 6.76 9.43
C VAL A 105 3.47 8.20 9.73
N GLN A 106 2.51 9.10 9.57
CA GLN A 106 2.56 10.48 10.04
C GLN A 106 1.44 10.67 11.05
N GLY A 107 1.81 10.94 12.29
CA GLY A 107 0.87 11.36 13.34
C GLY A 107 0.77 12.89 13.45
N PRO A 108 -0.03 13.38 14.42
CA PRO A 108 -0.05 14.80 14.76
C PRO A 108 1.32 15.35 15.12
N ALA A 109 1.52 16.64 14.88
CA ALA A 109 2.68 17.34 15.43
C ALA A 109 2.57 17.49 16.96
N ASP A 110 3.70 17.59 17.65
CA ASP A 110 3.75 17.65 19.13
C ASP A 110 2.98 18.84 19.72
N ASP A 111 2.82 19.93 18.96
CA ASP A 111 2.10 21.15 19.33
C ASP A 111 0.68 21.25 18.74
N GLU A 112 0.23 20.20 18.05
CA GLU A 112 -1.10 20.15 17.44
C GLU A 112 -2.18 19.90 18.50
N VAL A 113 -3.23 20.75 18.50
CA VAL A 113 -4.34 20.60 19.42
C VAL A 113 -5.38 19.67 18.82
N CYS A 114 -5.40 18.44 19.34
CA CYS A 114 -6.28 17.38 18.86
C CYS A 114 -7.52 17.20 19.75
N THR A 115 -8.60 16.72 19.15
CA THR A 115 -9.82 16.33 19.86
C THR A 115 -9.64 14.98 20.55
N MET A 116 -10.45 14.71 21.59
CA MET A 116 -10.35 13.49 22.39
C MET A 116 -11.19 12.32 21.86
N ASP A 117 -11.93 12.52 20.77
CA ASP A 117 -12.71 11.46 20.14
C ASP A 117 -11.85 10.64 19.18
N PHE A 118 -11.76 9.34 19.47
CA PHE A 118 -11.03 8.38 18.66
C PHE A 118 -11.95 7.75 17.61
N VAL A 119 -11.53 7.84 16.36
CA VAL A 119 -12.24 7.27 15.21
C VAL A 119 -11.26 6.50 14.33
N PRO A 120 -11.72 5.48 13.59
CA PRO A 120 -10.89 4.80 12.60
C PRO A 120 -10.56 5.76 11.46
N HIS A 121 -9.29 5.78 11.05
CA HIS A 121 -8.82 6.46 9.86
C HIS A 121 -8.12 5.45 8.95
N THR A 122 -8.53 5.35 7.70
CA THR A 122 -8.02 4.37 6.74
C THR A 122 -7.09 5.02 5.73
N THR A 123 -5.94 4.40 5.50
CA THR A 123 -5.03 4.70 4.39
C THR A 123 -4.94 3.48 3.48
N VAL A 124 -5.09 3.68 2.17
CA VAL A 124 -5.01 2.60 1.18
C VAL A 124 -3.70 2.68 0.40
N PHE A 125 -3.08 1.53 0.16
CA PHE A 125 -1.89 1.35 -0.65
C PHE A 125 -2.14 0.34 -1.77
N TRP A 126 -1.40 0.46 -2.86
CA TRP A 126 -1.25 -0.66 -3.79
C TRP A 126 -0.47 -1.80 -3.13
N THR A 127 -0.85 -3.04 -3.42
CA THR A 127 -0.08 -4.22 -3.01
C THR A 127 1.29 -4.20 -3.70
N PRO A 128 2.41 -4.24 -2.94
CA PRO A 128 3.74 -4.29 -3.53
C PRO A 128 3.94 -5.53 -4.41
N VAL A 129 4.71 -5.42 -5.49
CA VAL A 129 4.89 -6.53 -6.46
C VAL A 129 5.69 -7.72 -5.94
N PHE A 130 6.35 -7.57 -4.80
CA PHE A 130 7.20 -8.62 -4.21
C PHE A 130 6.52 -9.36 -3.05
N VAL A 131 5.28 -9.02 -2.72
CA VAL A 131 4.46 -9.76 -1.75
C VAL A 131 3.38 -10.58 -2.46
N THR A 132 2.76 -11.52 -1.73
CA THR A 132 1.70 -12.36 -2.26
C THR A 132 0.47 -12.37 -1.35
N THR A 133 -0.68 -12.60 -1.97
CA THR A 133 -1.97 -12.82 -1.28
C THR A 133 -2.23 -14.30 -0.97
N THR A 134 -1.40 -15.21 -1.48
CA THR A 134 -1.54 -16.67 -1.29
C THR A 134 -0.92 -17.19 0.01
N GLN A 135 -0.28 -16.31 0.76
CA GLN A 135 0.31 -16.55 2.08
C GLN A 135 -0.09 -15.41 3.00
N PRO A 136 -0.18 -15.62 4.33
CA PRO A 136 -0.40 -14.53 5.27
C PRO A 136 0.65 -13.43 5.07
N LEU A 137 0.23 -12.18 5.11
CA LEU A 137 1.09 -11.00 5.01
C LEU A 137 1.26 -10.40 6.41
N VAL A 138 2.49 -10.26 6.87
CA VAL A 138 2.77 -9.51 8.10
C VAL A 138 2.86 -8.02 7.76
N VAL A 139 2.10 -7.20 8.45
CA VAL A 139 2.07 -5.75 8.30
C VAL A 139 2.57 -5.11 9.59
N GLU A 140 3.67 -4.38 9.52
CA GLU A 140 4.26 -3.65 10.64
C GLU A 140 3.91 -2.16 10.54
N VAL A 141 3.46 -1.57 11.64
CA VAL A 141 3.14 -0.14 11.74
C VAL A 141 3.76 0.37 13.05
N GLY A 142 4.89 1.07 12.95
CA GLY A 142 5.69 1.40 14.14
C GLY A 142 6.13 0.14 14.89
N ASP A 143 5.79 0.06 16.17
CA ASP A 143 6.09 -1.11 17.02
C ASP A 143 4.99 -2.19 17.01
N GLN A 144 3.88 -1.94 16.30
CA GLN A 144 2.75 -2.85 16.21
C GLN A 144 2.87 -3.72 14.96
N SER A 145 2.45 -4.98 15.06
CA SER A 145 2.40 -5.91 13.93
C SER A 145 1.04 -6.58 13.84
N PHE A 146 0.51 -6.68 12.63
CA PHE A 146 -0.75 -7.35 12.33
C PHE A 146 -0.53 -8.40 11.23
N THR A 147 -1.15 -9.57 11.36
CA THR A 147 -1.09 -10.61 10.31
C THR A 147 -2.36 -10.58 9.49
N LEU A 148 -2.24 -10.10 8.26
CA LEU A 148 -3.31 -10.10 7.28
C LEU A 148 -3.44 -11.52 6.69
N PRO A 149 -4.61 -12.18 6.78
CA PRO A 149 -4.80 -13.52 6.25
C PRO A 149 -4.69 -13.54 4.73
N ILE A 150 -4.66 -14.74 4.14
CA ILE A 150 -4.71 -14.91 2.68
C ILE A 150 -5.99 -14.29 2.09
N LYS A 151 -5.94 -13.82 0.83
CA LYS A 151 -7.12 -13.31 0.12
C LYS A 151 -7.92 -14.42 -0.57
#